data_AF-A0A840GRZ0-F1
#
_entry.id   AF-A0A840GRZ0-F1
#
_cell.length_a   1.000
_cell.length_b   1.000
_cell.length_c   1.000
_cell.angle_alpha   90.00
_cell.angle_beta   90.00
_cell.angle_gamma   90.00
#
_symmetry.space_group_name_H-M   'P 1'
#
loop_
_entity.id
_entity.type
_entity.pdbx_description
1 polymer ?
#
loop_
_entity_poly.entity_id
_entity_poly.type
_entity_poly.pdbx_seq_one_letter_code
_entity_poly.pdbx_strand_id
1 'polypeptide(L)'
;MKRIRRRDTAPELLVRAWLWRRGTRFTTHNGDLPGSPDLANRSKRWGIFVHGCFWHGHEGCKKATVPKRNNSFWVEKIAGNRARDLKKEKALGELGFKVLVVWQCEAERLGGDRTIERKLLSLLPHPPRRVGQ
;
A
#
# COMPACT_ATOMS: atom_id res chain seq x y z
N MET A 1 -2.35 26.51 -0.25
CA MET A 1 -1.36 25.45 0.05
C MET A 1 -2.10 24.21 0.56
N LYS A 2 -2.19 23.13 -0.23
CA LYS A 2 -2.90 21.90 0.20
C LYS A 2 -2.07 21.17 1.25
N ARG A 3 -2.61 21.04 2.48
CA ARG A 3 -2.05 20.19 3.55
C ARG A 3 -1.91 18.76 3.00
N ILE A 4 -0.69 18.37 2.65
CA ILE A 4 -0.36 16.98 2.31
C ILE A 4 -0.53 16.20 3.62
N ARG A 5 -1.68 15.54 3.77
CA ARG A 5 -1.95 14.69 4.94
C ARG A 5 -0.99 13.50 4.89
N ARG A 6 -0.30 13.25 6.00
CA ARG A 6 0.66 12.14 6.16
C ARG A 6 -0.01 10.79 6.49
N ARG A 7 -1.32 10.77 6.78
CA ARG A 7 -2.13 9.60 7.17
C ARG A 7 -3.58 9.78 6.70
N ASP A 8 -4.33 8.70 6.51
CA ASP A 8 -5.69 8.69 5.94
C ASP A 8 -5.73 9.40 4.58
N THR A 9 -4.78 9.06 3.72
CA THR A 9 -4.80 9.57 2.36
C THR A 9 -5.97 8.95 1.59
N ALA A 10 -6.51 9.68 0.60
CA ALA A 10 -7.59 9.17 -0.26
C ALA A 10 -7.38 7.74 -0.79
N PRO A 11 -6.18 7.34 -1.30
CA PRO A 11 -5.94 5.96 -1.72
C PRO A 11 -6.04 4.93 -0.59
N GLU A 12 -5.57 5.29 0.60
CA GLU A 12 -5.63 4.49 1.83
C GLU A 12 -7.08 4.15 2.19
N LEU A 13 -7.94 5.17 2.21
CA LEU A 13 -9.37 5.04 2.50
C LEU A 13 -10.10 4.17 1.46
N LEU A 14 -9.69 4.24 0.18
CA LEU A 14 -10.27 3.41 -0.89
C LEU A 14 -9.94 1.92 -0.68
N VAL A 15 -8.68 1.59 -0.39
CA VAL A 15 -8.28 0.21 -0.09
C VAL A 15 -9.01 -0.27 1.17
N ARG A 16 -9.09 0.58 2.20
CA ARG A 16 -9.81 0.30 3.45
C ARG A 16 -11.28 -0.03 3.21
N ALA A 17 -11.97 0.80 2.43
CA ALA A 17 -13.38 0.61 2.09
C ALA A 17 -13.61 -0.63 1.21
N TRP A 18 -12.71 -0.95 0.29
CA TRP A 18 -12.80 -2.15 -0.53
C TRP A 18 -12.64 -3.43 0.31
N LEU A 19 -11.67 -3.46 1.22
CA LEU A 19 -11.48 -4.58 2.16
C LEU A 19 -12.67 -4.76 3.10
N TRP A 20 -13.22 -3.64 3.63
CA TRP A 20 -14.43 -3.65 4.46
C TRP A 20 -15.62 -4.25 3.73
N ARG A 21 -15.89 -3.81 2.50
CA ARG A 21 -16.99 -4.34 1.68
C ARG A 21 -16.89 -5.85 1.44
N ARG A 22 -15.67 -6.40 1.44
CA ARG A 22 -15.43 -7.84 1.32
C ARG A 22 -15.42 -8.60 2.66
N GLY A 23 -15.65 -7.93 3.78
CA GLY A 23 -15.61 -8.54 5.12
C GLY A 23 -14.19 -8.95 5.56
N THR A 24 -13.16 -8.34 4.97
CA THR A 24 -11.78 -8.63 5.34
C THR A 24 -11.39 -7.83 6.58
N ARG A 25 -11.00 -8.53 7.64
CA ARG A 25 -10.46 -7.89 8.85
C ARG A 25 -9.00 -7.48 8.63
N PHE A 26 -8.64 -6.29 9.11
CA PHE A 26 -7.29 -5.76 9.11
C PHE A 26 -7.12 -4.72 10.21
N THR A 27 -5.88 -4.39 10.53
CA THR A 27 -5.46 -3.36 11.49
C THR A 27 -4.73 -2.25 10.75
N THR A 28 -5.02 -0.99 11.09
CA THR A 28 -4.43 0.22 10.47
C THR A 28 -3.34 0.90 11.30
N HIS A 29 -2.96 0.33 12.44
CA HIS A 29 -1.97 0.92 13.34
C HIS A 29 -0.91 -0.11 13.72
N ASN A 30 -0.12 -0.53 12.74
CA ASN A 30 0.90 -1.57 12.90
C ASN A 30 2.29 -1.00 13.15
N GLY A 31 2.39 0.02 14.02
CA GLY A 31 3.69 0.63 14.39
C GLY A 31 4.69 -0.37 14.98
N ASP A 32 4.16 -1.45 15.56
CA ASP A 32 4.88 -2.59 16.12
C ASP A 32 5.50 -3.52 15.04
N LEU A 33 5.03 -3.45 13.79
CA LEU A 33 5.59 -4.24 12.69
C LEU A 33 6.66 -3.46 11.93
N PRO A 34 7.72 -4.13 11.44
CA PRO A 34 8.79 -3.48 10.68
C PRO A 34 8.19 -2.80 9.45
N GLY A 35 8.45 -1.50 9.35
CA GLY A 35 7.96 -0.66 8.25
C GLY A 35 6.59 -0.05 8.42
N SER A 36 5.84 -0.44 9.45
CA SER A 36 4.50 0.07 9.75
C SER A 36 3.56 -0.02 8.55
N PRO A 37 3.21 -1.24 8.10
CA PRO A 37 2.27 -1.43 7.02
C PRO A 37 0.95 -0.74 7.34
N ASP A 38 0.41 -0.10 6.31
CA ASP A 38 -0.78 0.72 6.39
C ASP A 38 -1.99 -0.12 6.78
N LEU A 39 -2.09 -1.32 6.20
CA LEU A 39 -3.09 -2.32 6.53
C LEU A 39 -2.38 -3.64 6.75
N ALA A 40 -2.60 -4.30 7.88
CA ALA A 40 -2.05 -5.63 8.09
C ALA A 40 -3.03 -6.54 8.82
N ASN A 41 -2.87 -7.84 8.61
CA ASN A 41 -3.60 -8.87 9.32
C ASN A 41 -2.59 -9.87 9.90
N ARG A 42 -2.46 -9.85 11.24
CA ARG A 42 -1.58 -10.77 11.98
C ARG A 42 -2.05 -12.21 11.90
N SER A 43 -3.36 -12.44 11.95
CA SER A 43 -3.96 -13.78 11.90
C SER A 43 -3.73 -14.46 10.54
N LYS A 44 -3.83 -13.69 9.45
CA LYS A 44 -3.61 -14.18 8.08
C LYS A 44 -2.20 -13.91 7.56
N ARG A 45 -1.32 -13.35 8.40
CA ARG A 45 0.07 -12.99 8.10
C ARG A 45 0.22 -12.31 6.75
N TRP A 46 -0.46 -11.18 6.55
CA TRP A 46 -0.26 -10.33 5.38
C TRP A 46 -0.25 -8.85 5.76
N GLY A 47 0.43 -8.03 4.95
CA GLY A 47 0.55 -6.59 5.09
C GLY A 47 0.48 -5.91 3.73
N ILE A 48 -0.23 -4.79 3.68
CA ILE A 48 -0.39 -3.94 2.51
C ILE A 48 0.24 -2.59 2.83
N PHE A 49 1.15 -2.17 1.95
CA PHE A 49 1.75 -0.84 1.96
C PHE A 49 1.10 0.01 0.89
N VAL A 50 0.58 1.18 1.27
CA VAL A 50 0.06 2.15 0.32
C VAL A 50 1.15 3.16 0.00
N HIS A 51 1.66 3.13 -1.24
CA HIS A 51 2.72 4.03 -1.68
C HIS A 51 2.18 5.17 -2.55
N GLY A 52 2.59 6.38 -2.21
CA GLY A 52 2.34 7.55 -3.05
C GLY A 52 3.21 7.48 -4.31
N CYS A 53 2.60 7.52 -5.50
CA CYS A 53 3.32 7.43 -6.78
C CYS A 53 4.43 8.48 -6.91
N PHE A 54 4.21 9.69 -6.37
CA PHE A 54 5.16 10.79 -6.40
C PHE A 54 6.38 10.55 -5.49
N TRP A 55 6.19 10.02 -4.29
CA TRP A 55 7.24 9.90 -3.27
C TRP A 55 8.11 8.65 -3.40
N HIS A 56 7.56 7.58 -3.99
CA HIS A 56 8.27 6.32 -4.18
C HIS A 56 8.67 6.09 -5.65
N GLY A 57 8.33 7.02 -6.56
CA GLY A 57 8.75 6.99 -7.96
C GLY A 57 8.13 5.83 -8.74
N HIS A 58 6.80 5.83 -8.89
CA HIS A 58 6.12 4.78 -9.64
C HIS A 58 6.51 4.84 -11.14
N GLU A 59 7.21 3.81 -11.61
CA GLU A 59 7.60 3.68 -13.02
C GLU A 59 6.35 3.59 -13.92
N GLY A 60 6.28 4.46 -14.94
CA GLY A 60 5.16 4.50 -15.88
C GLY A 60 3.92 5.29 -15.42
N CYS A 61 3.96 5.99 -14.28
CA CYS A 61 2.81 6.77 -13.79
C CYS A 61 2.95 8.27 -14.07
N LYS A 62 1.94 8.89 -14.68
CA LYS A 62 1.86 10.36 -14.90
C LYS A 62 1.86 11.17 -13.60
N LYS A 63 1.52 10.57 -12.46
CA LYS A 63 1.56 11.21 -11.13
C LYS A 63 2.94 11.12 -10.45
N ALA A 64 3.84 10.29 -10.98
CA ALA A 64 5.21 10.15 -10.51
C ALA A 64 6.19 11.05 -11.28
N THR A 65 5.68 12.01 -12.08
CA THR A 65 6.52 12.92 -12.85
C THR A 65 7.42 13.73 -11.91
N VAL A 66 8.71 13.39 -11.95
CA VAL A 66 9.74 14.13 -11.22
C VAL A 66 9.82 15.53 -11.81
N PRO A 67 9.73 16.59 -11.00
CA PRO A 67 9.87 17.94 -11.51
C PRO A 67 11.24 18.10 -12.19
N LYS A 68 11.27 18.78 -13.34
CA LYS A 68 12.53 19.06 -14.08
C LYS A 68 13.55 19.82 -13.23
N ARG A 69 13.10 20.56 -12.21
CA ARG A 69 13.93 21.30 -11.27
C ARG A 69 14.34 20.39 -10.10
N ASN A 70 15.64 20.34 -9.78
CA ASN A 70 16.23 19.46 -8.75
C ASN A 70 16.03 17.95 -8.99
N ASN A 71 15.99 17.52 -10.27
CA ASN A 71 15.91 16.10 -10.66
C ASN A 71 16.84 15.20 -9.82
N SER A 72 18.13 15.52 -9.73
CA SER A 72 19.12 14.63 -9.10
C SER A 72 18.86 14.46 -7.61
N PHE A 73 18.47 15.55 -6.93
CA PHE A 73 18.05 15.52 -5.52
C PHE A 73 16.82 14.64 -5.32
N TRP A 74 15.82 14.74 -6.20
CA TRP A 74 14.61 13.92 -6.12
C TRP A 74 14.89 12.45 -6.41
N VAL A 75 15.70 12.16 -7.42
CA VAL A 75 16.09 10.79 -7.78
C VAL A 75 16.81 10.12 -6.62
N GLU A 76 17.81 10.78 -6.02
CA GLU A 76 18.55 10.25 -4.87
C GLU A 76 17.64 10.06 -3.64
N LYS A 77 16.76 11.03 -3.38
CA LYS A 77 15.80 10.94 -2.27
C LYS A 77 14.80 9.81 -2.44
N ILE A 78 14.27 9.62 -3.65
CA ILE A 78 13.34 8.54 -3.99
C ILE A 78 14.07 7.21 -3.90
N ALA A 79 15.29 7.10 -4.41
CA ALA A 79 16.12 5.90 -4.29
C ALA A 79 16.35 5.52 -2.82
N GLY A 80 16.67 6.49 -1.97
CA GLY A 80 16.80 6.28 -0.52
C GLY A 80 15.50 5.89 0.19
N ASN A 81 14.34 6.35 -0.30
CA ASN A 81 13.03 5.90 0.17
C ASN A 81 12.77 4.44 -0.27
N ARG A 82 12.97 4.12 -1.55
CA ARG A 82 12.77 2.78 -2.12
C ARG A 82 13.67 1.74 -1.45
N ALA A 83 14.93 2.07 -1.18
CA ALA A 83 15.86 1.20 -0.46
C ALA A 83 15.39 0.92 0.98
N ARG A 84 14.80 1.93 1.66
CA ARG A 84 14.21 1.75 2.99
C ARG A 84 12.93 0.93 2.94
N ASP A 85 12.07 1.12 1.94
CA ASP A 85 10.88 0.27 1.74
C ASP A 85 11.26 -1.18 1.48
N LEU A 86 12.22 -1.46 0.59
CA LEU A 86 12.68 -2.83 0.36
C LEU A 86 13.17 -3.51 1.64
N LYS A 87 13.89 -2.80 2.50
CA LYS A 87 14.33 -3.34 3.81
C LYS A 87 13.14 -3.67 4.71
N LYS A 88 12.12 -2.81 4.73
CA LYS A 88 10.90 -3.02 5.51
C LYS A 88 10.08 -4.19 4.98
N GLU A 89 9.88 -4.25 3.67
CA GLU A 89 9.19 -5.34 2.99
C GLU A 89 9.90 -6.68 3.26
N LYS A 90 11.23 -6.71 3.15
CA LYS A 90 12.03 -7.89 3.47
C LYS A 90 11.88 -8.30 4.93
N ALA A 91 12.05 -7.37 5.87
CA ALA A 91 11.92 -7.66 7.30
C ALA A 91 10.52 -8.19 7.66
N LEU A 92 9.47 -7.63 7.05
CA LEU A 92 8.11 -8.11 7.26
C LEU A 92 7.90 -9.49 6.60
N GLY A 93 8.48 -9.72 5.43
CA GLY A 93 8.52 -11.02 4.77
C GLY A 93 9.26 -12.09 5.57
N GLU A 94 10.36 -11.75 6.24
CA GLU A 94 11.14 -12.62 7.12
C GLU A 94 10.35 -13.06 8.35
N LEU A 95 9.41 -12.22 8.82
CA LEU A 95 8.43 -12.59 9.85
C LEU A 95 7.33 -13.55 9.34
N GLY A 96 7.38 -13.96 8.07
CA GLY A 96 6.41 -14.83 7.41
C GLY A 96 5.12 -14.12 6.99
N PHE A 97 5.15 -12.79 6.87
CA PHE A 97 4.01 -12.02 6.37
C PHE A 97 4.11 -11.86 4.86
N LYS A 98 2.99 -12.06 4.15
CA LYS A 98 2.91 -11.69 2.74
C LYS A 98 2.80 -10.18 2.60
N VAL A 99 3.74 -9.57 1.88
CA VAL A 99 3.79 -8.13 1.68
C VAL A 99 3.25 -7.77 0.30
N LEU A 100 2.37 -6.76 0.24
CA LEU A 100 1.86 -6.22 -1.01
C LEU A 100 1.96 -4.71 -1.03
N VAL A 101 2.54 -4.18 -2.10
CA VAL A 101 2.55 -2.75 -2.36
C VAL A 101 1.40 -2.38 -3.29
N VAL A 102 0.58 -1.43 -2.84
CA VAL A 102 -0.50 -0.82 -3.60
C VAL A 102 -0.15 0.63 -3.82
N TRP A 103 -0.03 1.01 -5.09
CA TRP A 103 0.24 2.39 -5.46
C TRP A 103 -1.03 3.23 -5.39
N GLN A 104 -0.89 4.52 -5.10
CA GLN A 104 -2.00 5.47 -5.10
C GLN A 104 -2.85 5.38 -6.38
N CYS A 105 -2.20 5.31 -7.55
CA CYS A 105 -2.92 5.21 -8.82
C CYS A 105 -3.65 3.88 -9.00
N GLU A 106 -3.18 2.80 -8.38
CA GLU A 106 -3.89 1.52 -8.37
C GLU A 106 -5.10 1.60 -7.42
N ALA A 107 -4.93 2.19 -6.23
CA ALA A 107 -6.00 2.37 -5.27
C ALA A 107 -7.14 3.25 -5.81
N GLU A 108 -6.83 4.31 -6.55
CA GLU A 108 -7.83 5.14 -7.24
C GLU A 108 -8.60 4.40 -8.34
N ARG A 109 -8.07 3.28 -8.83
CA ARG A 109 -8.73 2.42 -9.83
C ARG A 109 -9.55 1.30 -9.19
N LEU A 110 -9.58 1.18 -7.86
CA LEU A 110 -10.39 0.18 -7.16
C LEU A 110 -11.88 0.41 -7.43
N GLY A 111 -12.54 -0.63 -7.94
CA GLY A 111 -13.95 -0.59 -8.34
C GLY A 111 -14.17 -0.34 -9.85
N GLY A 112 -13.12 -0.01 -10.60
CA GLY A 112 -13.17 0.07 -12.07
C GLY A 112 -12.18 -0.87 -12.77
N ASP A 113 -11.05 -1.20 -12.13
CA ASP A 113 -9.98 -1.99 -12.73
C ASP A 113 -9.81 -3.35 -12.04
N ARG A 114 -10.07 -4.43 -12.78
CA ARG A 114 -9.99 -5.81 -12.26
C ARG A 114 -8.56 -6.26 -11.94
N THR A 115 -7.54 -5.56 -12.43
CA THR A 115 -6.14 -5.96 -12.26
C THR A 115 -5.70 -5.81 -10.80
N ILE A 116 -5.96 -4.64 -10.21
CA ILE A 116 -5.62 -4.39 -8.80
C ILE A 116 -6.48 -5.24 -7.87
N GLU A 117 -7.75 -5.47 -8.22
CA GLU A 117 -8.61 -6.34 -7.43
C GLU A 117 -8.06 -7.77 -7.40
N ARG A 118 -7.65 -8.31 -8.54
CA ARG A 118 -7.06 -9.66 -8.61
C ARG A 118 -5.73 -9.74 -7.85
N LYS A 119 -4.92 -8.69 -7.91
CA LYS A 119 -3.66 -8.58 -7.14
C LYS A 119 -3.93 -8.62 -5.63
N LEU A 120 -4.89 -7.83 -5.15
CA LEU A 120 -5.33 -7.86 -3.76
C LEU A 120 -5.91 -9.23 -3.37
N LEU A 121 -6.73 -9.83 -4.24
CA LEU A 121 -7.31 -11.15 -4.00
C LEU A 121 -6.28 -12.27 -3.94
N SER A 122 -5.17 -12.15 -4.67
CA SER A 122 -4.06 -13.11 -4.57
C SER A 122 -3.37 -13.07 -3.20
N LEU A 123 -3.36 -11.89 -2.55
CA LEU A 123 -2.81 -11.72 -1.20
C LEU A 123 -3.77 -12.24 -0.13
N LEU A 124 -5.06 -11.94 -0.28
CA LEU A 124 -6.08 -12.27 0.71
C LEU A 124 -6.41 -13.78 0.64
N PRO A 125 -6.27 -14.52 1.75
CA PRO A 125 -6.82 -15.87 1.80
C PRO A 125 -8.34 -15.79 1.61
N HIS A 126 -8.93 -16.85 1.01
CA HIS A 126 -10.35 -16.95 0.65
C HIS A 126 -11.27 -16.24 1.66
N PRO A 127 -12.30 -15.51 1.18
CA PRO A 127 -13.15 -14.69 2.03
C PRO A 127 -13.63 -15.51 3.21
N PRO A 128 -13.63 -14.96 4.45
CA PRO A 128 -14.22 -15.68 5.57
C PRO A 128 -15.64 -16.07 5.15
N ARG A 129 -15.94 -17.38 5.18
CA ARG A 129 -17.31 -17.88 5.04
C ARG A 129 -18.19 -16.98 5.90
N ARG A 130 -19.19 -16.33 5.30
CA ARG A 130 -20.09 -15.41 5.99
C ARG A 130 -20.50 -16.08 7.31
N VAL A 131 -20.03 -15.57 8.44
CA VAL A 131 -20.66 -15.91 9.72
C VAL A 131 -21.95 -15.12 9.68
N GLY A 132 -23.05 -15.86 9.69
CA GLY A 132 -24.39 -15.35 9.44
C GLY A 132 -24.77 -14.23 10.40
N GLN A 133 -25.65 -13.37 9.90
CA GLN A 133 -26.79 -12.92 10.67
C GLN A 133 -28.03 -13.25 9.85
#